data_AF-A0A834HWM1-F1
#
_entry.id   AF-A0A834HWM1-F1
#
_cell.length_a   1.000
_cell.length_b   1.000
_cell.length_c   1.000
_cell.angle_alpha   90.00
_cell.angle_beta   90.00
_cell.angle_gamma   90.00
#
_symmetry.space_group_name_H-M   'P 1'
#
loop_
_entity.id
_entity.type
_entity.pdbx_description
1 polymer ?
#
loop_
_entity_poly.entity_id
_entity_poly.type
_entity_poly.pdbx_seq_one_letter_code
_entity_poly.pdbx_strand_id
1 'polypeptide(L)'
;MEELLLIKTCKYCELTLKPCLDEGIECTVCNANIHARCLKRGSVPGGLHGDLFFTFTCQECSDTSTEIFIREKLSWLQAISLSLYHLQSKSAGLSRNGFFHWRDHIVSFIDRNWDVLFPNEVKRKKKWIGTVSGRLSHYSTYLFLSGGKTVINKTAWWTLMYPKITPLVLSNVYAVMNLEKQKAKLKNEKKLIADADHFKNLLKEYIVDEELIQPFDLTNKGSINLESLASEVEEERKKPNKRKAILPNYKDLPKKLIKLAPNSSVSLTEECQASGEEICDQLRESKKQVRKSVKTPLKLLDPMCHYNTSLNNISRLKMQKIQNKLTGGVRKEMILSPYSGIYLKPYIRRDTEVFPTWLKLMAELQITANRINPDYVLPPRASIDYTYVQPEHIPAINSMCNQFFWPGIDLTDSLQYPDFSCVVLYKRLIIGFAFLVPDVKHTENYISFVFTRPGWRNCGIAKFMVYHLIQTSLGRDITLHVSINNPALFLYQQFGFKVENVVLDFYDKYFRSDVVESKHAFFCRLER
;
A
#
# COMPACT_ATOMS: atom_id res chain seq x y z
N MET A 1 -4.83 36.87 -3.05
CA MET A 1 -6.23 36.51 -3.44
C MET A 1 -6.39 36.30 -4.95
N GLU A 2 -5.77 37.11 -5.80
CA GLU A 2 -5.46 36.73 -7.20
C GLU A 2 -4.40 35.59 -7.27
N GLU A 3 -3.61 35.40 -6.20
CA GLU A 3 -2.57 34.37 -6.07
C GLU A 3 -3.03 32.90 -6.14
N LEU A 4 -4.32 32.62 -5.91
CA LEU A 4 -4.88 31.26 -6.05
C LEU A 4 -5.06 30.86 -7.52
N LEU A 5 -5.17 31.85 -8.41
CA LEU A 5 -5.30 31.68 -9.86
C LEU A 5 -3.98 31.95 -10.59
N LEU A 6 -2.95 32.44 -9.89
CA LEU A 6 -1.62 32.58 -10.48
C LEU A 6 -1.03 31.20 -10.76
N ILE A 7 -0.59 31.00 -12.00
CA ILE A 7 0.21 29.84 -12.39
C ILE A 7 1.53 29.95 -11.63
N LYS A 8 1.63 29.23 -10.53
CA LYS A 8 2.85 29.12 -9.72
C LYS A 8 3.76 28.08 -10.36
N THR A 9 5.07 28.31 -10.35
CA THR A 9 6.07 27.31 -10.76
C THR A 9 6.77 26.74 -9.55
N CYS A 10 7.13 25.46 -9.63
CA CYS A 10 7.81 24.79 -8.53
C CYS A 10 9.30 25.10 -8.56
N LYS A 11 9.85 25.57 -7.45
CA LYS A 11 11.28 25.86 -7.31
C LYS A 11 12.21 24.67 -7.60
N TYR A 12 11.75 23.45 -7.32
CA TYR A 12 12.62 22.26 -7.40
C TYR A 12 12.52 21.47 -8.70
N CYS A 13 11.37 21.49 -9.37
CA CYS A 13 11.18 20.75 -10.61
C CYS A 13 10.83 21.64 -11.80
N GLU A 14 10.71 22.95 -11.61
CA GLU A 14 10.42 23.98 -12.62
C GLU A 14 9.08 23.81 -13.36
N LEU A 15 8.33 22.74 -13.07
CA LEU A 15 6.99 22.51 -13.59
C LEU A 15 5.96 23.44 -12.96
N THR A 16 4.92 23.76 -13.73
CA THR A 16 3.77 24.54 -13.29
C THR A 16 2.90 23.74 -12.33
N LEU A 17 2.48 24.39 -11.24
CA LEU A 17 1.52 23.83 -10.30
C LEU A 17 0.13 23.94 -10.91
N LYS A 18 -0.58 22.82 -11.03
CA LYS A 18 -1.98 22.83 -11.45
C LYS A 18 -2.84 23.27 -10.25
N PRO A 19 -3.61 24.38 -10.38
CA PRO A 19 -4.54 24.78 -9.33
C PRO A 19 -5.48 23.62 -8.96
N CYS A 20 -5.83 23.48 -7.69
CA CYS A 20 -6.75 22.46 -7.16
C CYS A 20 -6.30 20.98 -7.25
N LEU A 21 -5.30 20.63 -8.06
CA LEU A 21 -4.87 19.23 -8.28
C LEU A 21 -3.44 18.95 -7.78
N ASP A 22 -2.50 19.88 -7.98
CA ASP A 22 -1.08 19.72 -7.67
C ASP A 22 -0.57 20.95 -6.90
N GLU A 23 -1.21 21.21 -5.76
CA GLU A 23 -0.90 22.37 -4.93
C GLU A 23 0.41 22.21 -4.17
N GLY A 24 1.12 23.32 -4.06
CA GLY A 24 2.42 23.40 -3.43
C GLY A 24 2.35 24.18 -2.15
N ILE A 25 3.34 23.94 -1.30
CA ILE A 25 3.55 24.72 -0.10
C ILE A 25 4.47 25.91 -0.42
N GLU A 26 4.15 27.05 0.16
CA GLU A 26 4.87 28.30 -0.05
C GLU A 26 5.89 28.53 1.06
N CYS A 27 7.13 28.89 0.68
CA CYS A 27 8.16 29.24 1.63
C CYS A 27 7.93 30.65 2.18
N THR A 28 7.88 30.82 3.51
CA THR A 28 7.61 32.13 4.13
C THR A 28 8.70 33.18 3.92
N VAL A 29 9.91 32.75 3.53
CA VAL A 29 11.07 33.64 3.39
C VAL A 29 11.28 34.08 1.94
N CYS A 30 11.20 33.13 1.00
CA CYS A 30 11.47 33.39 -0.42
C CYS A 30 10.21 33.40 -1.30
N ASN A 31 9.02 33.18 -0.72
CA ASN A 31 7.71 33.11 -1.39
C ASN A 31 7.65 32.15 -2.60
N ALA A 32 8.61 31.22 -2.68
CA ALA A 32 8.66 30.24 -3.74
C ALA A 32 7.75 29.06 -3.39
N ASN A 33 7.04 28.55 -4.41
CA ASN A 33 6.13 27.43 -4.26
C ASN A 33 6.84 26.12 -4.55
N ILE A 34 6.52 25.08 -3.79
CA ILE A 34 7.14 23.76 -3.91
C ILE A 34 6.05 22.71 -3.88
N HIS A 35 6.00 21.83 -4.88
CA HIS A 35 5.05 20.72 -4.85
C HIS A 35 5.26 19.88 -3.58
N ALA A 36 4.18 19.37 -2.98
CA ALA A 36 4.28 18.44 -1.86
C ALA A 36 5.15 17.21 -2.17
N ARG A 37 5.12 16.72 -3.42
CA ARG A 37 5.97 15.63 -3.93
C ARG A 37 7.44 16.01 -4.15
N CYS A 38 7.73 17.31 -4.35
CA CYS A 38 9.07 17.80 -4.63
C CYS A 38 9.85 18.18 -3.37
N LEU A 39 9.17 18.31 -2.22
CA LEU A 39 9.81 18.45 -0.91
C LEU A 39 10.91 17.39 -0.75
N LYS A 40 12.05 17.74 -0.16
CA LYS A 40 13.17 16.79 0.02
C LYS A 40 12.80 15.63 0.93
N ARG A 41 11.85 15.84 1.84
CA ARG A 41 11.22 14.78 2.65
C ARG A 41 10.24 13.90 1.85
N GLY A 42 9.87 14.29 0.63
CA GLY A 42 8.91 13.62 -0.24
C GLY A 42 7.43 13.85 0.12
N SER A 43 7.15 14.35 1.33
CA SER A 43 5.82 14.78 1.77
C SER A 43 5.92 15.68 3.01
N VAL A 44 4.82 16.37 3.33
CA VAL A 44 4.68 17.09 4.60
C VAL A 44 4.72 16.14 5.80
N PRO A 45 5.10 16.62 7.01
CA PRO A 45 5.03 15.81 8.22
C PRO A 45 3.65 15.17 8.41
N GLY A 46 3.60 13.88 8.73
CA GLY A 46 2.35 13.13 8.89
C GLY A 46 1.83 12.44 7.63
N GLY A 47 2.29 12.81 6.44
CA GLY A 47 2.02 12.06 5.20
C GLY A 47 0.55 12.03 4.75
N LEU A 48 -0.29 12.92 5.30
CA LEU A 48 -1.69 13.01 4.93
C LEU A 48 -1.83 13.61 3.52
N HIS A 49 -2.40 12.82 2.60
CA HIS A 49 -2.72 13.29 1.25
C HIS A 49 -3.62 14.54 1.28
N GLY A 50 -3.19 15.61 0.60
CA GLY A 50 -3.89 16.90 0.56
C GLY A 50 -3.63 17.82 1.76
N ASP A 51 -2.73 17.45 2.68
CA ASP A 51 -2.37 18.28 3.82
C ASP A 51 -1.29 19.31 3.44
N LEU A 52 -1.67 20.58 3.44
CA LEU A 52 -0.80 21.72 3.14
C LEU A 52 -0.84 22.79 4.24
N PHE A 53 -1.41 22.47 5.41
CA PHE A 53 -1.61 23.42 6.51
C PHE A 53 -0.37 23.54 7.39
N PHE A 54 0.70 24.06 6.80
CA PHE A 54 1.98 24.24 7.45
C PHE A 54 2.60 25.57 7.06
N THR A 55 3.24 26.21 8.05
CA THR A 55 4.22 27.24 7.80
C THR A 55 5.53 26.56 7.41
N PHE A 56 6.04 26.85 6.22
CA PHE A 56 7.19 26.16 5.64
C PHE A 56 8.35 27.10 5.36
N THR A 57 9.55 26.65 5.72
CA THR A 57 10.81 27.30 5.36
C THR A 57 11.64 26.34 4.53
N CYS A 58 11.97 26.73 3.30
CA CYS A 58 12.77 25.91 2.40
C CYS A 58 14.22 25.77 2.90
N GLN A 59 14.90 24.74 2.42
CA GLN A 59 16.26 24.41 2.84
C GLN A 59 17.25 25.58 2.72
N GLU A 60 17.16 26.36 1.64
CA GLU A 60 18.04 27.50 1.37
C GLU A 60 17.78 28.69 2.30
N CYS A 61 16.58 28.79 2.85
CA CYS A 61 16.16 29.89 3.74
C CYS A 61 16.26 29.52 5.23
N SER A 62 16.68 28.30 5.54
CA SER A 62 16.75 27.79 6.91
C SER A 62 18.18 27.84 7.42
N ASP A 63 18.37 28.39 8.62
CA ASP A 63 19.69 28.48 9.28
C ASP A 63 20.33 27.10 9.52
N THR A 64 19.51 26.06 9.56
CA THR A 64 19.95 24.67 9.79
C THR A 64 20.25 23.90 8.50
N SER A 65 20.10 24.52 7.32
CA SER A 65 20.18 23.85 6.01
C SER A 65 19.26 22.63 5.88
N THR A 66 18.13 22.64 6.60
CA THR A 66 17.07 21.62 6.54
C THR A 66 15.69 22.26 6.35
N GLU A 67 14.76 21.54 5.73
CA GLU A 67 13.37 21.98 5.57
C GLU A 67 12.66 22.01 6.93
N ILE A 68 12.13 23.17 7.31
CA ILE A 68 11.41 23.36 8.58
C ILE A 68 9.91 23.43 8.29
N PHE A 69 9.13 22.68 9.07
CA PHE A 69 7.67 22.66 8.99
C PHE A 69 7.09 22.96 10.37
N ILE A 70 6.25 23.98 10.45
CA ILE A 70 5.50 24.32 11.66
C ILE A 70 4.01 24.09 11.35
N ARG A 71 3.37 23.22 12.12
CA ARG A 71 1.96 22.85 11.90
C ARG A 71 1.05 24.02 12.26
N GLU A 72 0.20 24.41 11.32
CA GLU A 72 -0.82 25.41 11.58
C GLU A 72 -1.99 24.84 12.40
N LYS A 73 -2.65 25.70 13.15
CA LYS A 73 -3.79 25.30 13.96
C LYS A 73 -5.01 25.02 13.08
N LEU A 74 -5.31 23.75 12.87
CA LEU A 74 -6.48 23.32 12.11
C LEU A 74 -7.81 23.63 12.82
N SER A 75 -8.75 24.16 12.04
CA SER A 75 -10.18 24.18 12.39
C SER A 75 -10.80 22.80 12.20
N TRP A 76 -11.94 22.54 12.88
CA TRP A 76 -12.68 21.28 12.70
C TRP A 76 -13.16 21.07 11.26
N LEU A 77 -13.44 22.14 10.51
CA LEU A 77 -13.81 22.01 9.12
C LEU A 77 -12.63 21.47 8.30
N GLN A 78 -11.44 22.08 8.44
CA GLN A 78 -10.22 21.66 7.76
C GLN A 78 -9.82 20.23 8.15
N ALA A 79 -9.92 19.88 9.44
CA ALA A 79 -9.60 18.53 9.90
C ALA A 79 -10.53 17.46 9.29
N ILE A 80 -11.84 17.75 9.20
CA ILE A 80 -12.82 16.82 8.63
C ILE A 80 -12.69 16.75 7.10
N SER A 81 -12.49 17.87 6.41
CA SER A 81 -12.29 17.88 4.96
C SER A 81 -11.01 17.14 4.57
N LEU A 82 -9.90 17.38 5.28
CA LEU A 82 -8.65 16.65 5.09
C LEU A 82 -8.81 15.15 5.35
N SER A 83 -9.50 14.78 6.44
CA SER A 83 -9.75 13.36 6.77
C SER A 83 -10.55 12.66 5.68
N LEU A 84 -11.64 13.26 5.20
CA LEU A 84 -12.45 12.68 4.13
C LEU A 84 -11.70 12.64 2.79
N TYR A 85 -10.93 13.68 2.46
CA TYR A 85 -10.13 13.73 1.23
C TYR A 85 -9.07 12.63 1.23
N HIS A 86 -8.37 12.46 2.35
CA HIS A 86 -7.41 11.38 2.51
C HIS A 86 -8.06 9.99 2.38
N LEU A 87 -9.17 9.77 3.08
CA LEU A 87 -9.90 8.50 3.04
C LEU A 87 -10.40 8.17 1.62
N GLN A 88 -10.88 9.17 0.88
CA GLN A 88 -11.33 8.98 -0.50
C GLN A 88 -10.19 8.63 -1.45
N SER A 89 -9.05 9.30 -1.35
CA SER A 89 -7.91 9.09 -2.26
C SER A 89 -7.10 7.84 -1.95
N LYS A 90 -6.92 7.49 -0.66
CA LYS A 90 -6.03 6.40 -0.24
C LYS A 90 -6.76 5.16 0.27
N SER A 91 -8.01 5.31 0.73
CA SER A 91 -8.80 4.24 1.34
C SER A 91 -10.13 4.03 0.62
N ALA A 92 -10.15 4.16 -0.71
CA ALA A 92 -11.37 3.98 -1.52
C ALA A 92 -12.03 2.60 -1.30
N GLY A 93 -11.25 1.56 -0.97
CA GLY A 93 -11.76 0.22 -0.67
C GLY A 93 -12.55 0.09 0.64
N LEU A 94 -12.40 1.04 1.58
CA LEU A 94 -13.21 1.10 2.82
C LEU A 94 -14.55 1.83 2.60
N SER A 95 -14.67 2.55 1.49
CA SER A 95 -15.86 3.35 1.19
C SER A 95 -16.98 2.46 0.65
N ARG A 96 -18.23 2.79 0.99
CA ARG A 96 -19.41 2.22 0.31
C ARG A 96 -19.88 3.22 -0.72
N ASN A 97 -19.59 2.95 -1.99
CA ASN A 97 -19.89 3.86 -3.11
C ASN A 97 -19.31 5.27 -2.89
N GLY A 98 -18.11 5.38 -2.31
CA GLY A 98 -17.48 6.67 -2.00
C GLY A 98 -17.96 7.35 -0.72
N PHE A 99 -18.86 6.74 0.05
CA PHE A 99 -19.28 7.22 1.36
C PHE A 99 -18.56 6.52 2.51
N PHE A 100 -18.34 7.26 3.60
CA PHE A 100 -17.69 6.80 4.82
C PHE A 100 -18.61 6.95 6.03
N HIS A 101 -18.59 5.95 6.93
CA HIS A 101 -19.33 6.03 8.17
C HIS A 101 -18.68 7.04 9.12
N TRP A 102 -19.44 8.00 9.66
CA TRP A 102 -18.83 9.10 10.44
C TRP A 102 -18.12 8.63 11.71
N ARG A 103 -18.63 7.58 12.37
CA ARG A 103 -18.07 7.08 13.63
C ARG A 103 -16.92 6.10 13.40
N ASP A 104 -17.12 5.11 12.53
CA ASP A 104 -16.17 4.01 12.40
C ASP A 104 -15.02 4.35 11.45
N HIS A 105 -15.23 5.28 10.52
CA HIS A 105 -14.20 5.68 9.56
C HIS A 105 -13.64 7.06 9.93
N ILE A 106 -14.48 8.11 9.95
CA ILE A 106 -13.99 9.49 10.11
C ILE A 106 -13.44 9.73 11.54
N VAL A 107 -14.22 9.41 12.57
CA VAL A 107 -13.79 9.59 13.97
C VAL A 107 -12.61 8.69 14.31
N SER A 108 -12.64 7.41 13.93
CA SER A 108 -11.51 6.50 14.14
C SER A 108 -10.24 6.94 13.40
N PHE A 109 -10.36 7.52 12.21
CA PHE A 109 -9.22 8.08 11.48
C PHE A 109 -8.63 9.29 12.21
N ILE A 110 -9.47 10.22 12.67
CA ILE A 110 -9.03 11.40 13.43
C ILE A 110 -8.37 10.98 14.75
N ASP A 111 -8.89 9.96 15.43
CA ASP A 111 -8.34 9.48 16.70
C ASP A 111 -6.96 8.83 16.52
N ARG A 112 -6.77 8.03 15.45
CA ARG A 112 -5.47 7.42 15.11
C ARG A 112 -4.42 8.46 14.68
N ASN A 113 -4.85 9.53 14.01
CA ASN A 113 -3.98 10.58 13.49
C ASN A 113 -4.04 11.86 14.32
N TRP A 114 -4.45 11.77 15.59
CA TRP A 114 -4.68 12.95 16.43
C TRP A 114 -3.44 13.84 16.55
N ASP A 115 -2.30 13.21 16.82
CA ASP A 115 -1.01 13.89 17.05
C ASP A 115 -0.42 14.49 15.76
N VAL A 116 -0.91 14.04 14.61
CA VAL A 116 -0.57 14.60 13.29
C VAL A 116 -1.45 15.81 12.98
N LEU A 117 -2.75 15.70 13.26
CA LEU A 117 -3.74 16.72 12.93
C LEU A 117 -3.67 17.94 13.86
N PHE A 118 -3.46 17.71 15.14
CA PHE A 118 -3.49 18.74 16.18
C PHE A 118 -2.15 18.82 16.90
N PRO A 119 -1.54 20.01 17.04
CA PRO A 119 -0.33 20.20 17.84
C PRO A 119 -0.51 19.71 19.28
N ASN A 120 0.58 19.27 19.90
CA ASN A 120 0.64 18.68 21.26
C ASN A 120 0.07 19.55 22.40
N GLU A 121 -0.26 20.81 22.13
CA GLU A 121 -0.86 21.75 23.08
C GLU A 121 -2.39 21.59 23.21
N VAL A 122 -3.04 20.93 22.24
CA VAL A 122 -4.50 20.78 22.23
C VAL A 122 -4.94 19.55 23.03
N LYS A 123 -5.32 19.76 24.29
CA LYS A 123 -5.93 18.71 25.12
C LYS A 123 -7.21 18.17 24.46
N ARG A 124 -7.33 16.83 24.38
CA ARG A 124 -8.52 16.13 23.86
C ARG A 124 -9.76 16.53 24.68
N LYS A 125 -10.67 17.31 24.08
CA LYS A 125 -11.95 17.67 24.72
C LYS A 125 -12.83 16.43 24.83
N LYS A 126 -13.37 16.11 26.02
CA LYS A 126 -14.20 14.90 26.26
C LYS A 126 -15.37 14.69 25.29
N LYS A 127 -15.86 15.73 24.61
CA LYS A 127 -17.01 15.69 23.66
C LYS A 127 -16.63 15.97 22.19
N TRP A 128 -15.36 15.83 21.80
CA TRP A 128 -14.91 16.15 20.43
C TRP A 128 -15.60 15.31 19.35
N ILE A 129 -15.94 14.05 19.65
CA ILE A 129 -16.65 13.13 18.74
C ILE A 129 -17.98 13.72 18.25
N GLY A 130 -18.76 14.33 19.15
CA GLY A 130 -20.02 15.00 18.79
C GLY A 130 -19.81 16.25 17.92
N THR A 131 -18.64 16.89 18.00
CA THR A 131 -18.30 18.05 17.17
C THR A 131 -18.15 17.63 15.71
N VAL A 132 -17.62 16.44 15.44
CA VAL A 132 -17.50 15.89 14.08
C VAL A 132 -18.88 15.73 13.44
N SER A 133 -19.81 15.05 14.10
CA SER A 133 -21.19 14.87 13.62
C SER A 133 -21.92 16.21 13.43
N GLY A 134 -21.76 17.14 14.37
CA GLY A 134 -22.38 18.46 14.29
C GLY A 134 -21.87 19.29 13.11
N ARG A 135 -20.55 19.24 12.84
CA ARG A 135 -19.93 19.96 11.72
C ARG A 135 -20.29 19.36 10.37
N LEU A 136 -20.32 18.03 10.26
CA LEU A 136 -20.81 17.34 9.06
C LEU A 136 -22.24 17.77 8.71
N SER A 137 -23.11 17.83 9.72
CA SER A 137 -24.51 18.24 9.55
C SER A 137 -24.65 19.72 9.19
N HIS A 138 -23.90 20.61 9.86
CA HIS A 138 -23.93 22.05 9.62
C HIS A 138 -23.51 22.41 8.19
N TYR A 139 -22.52 21.71 7.64
CA TYR A 139 -21.97 21.96 6.30
C TYR A 139 -22.52 21.02 5.22
N SER A 140 -23.63 20.33 5.52
CA SER A 140 -24.23 19.32 4.65
C SER A 140 -24.85 19.85 3.35
N THR A 141 -25.02 21.17 3.24
CA THR A 141 -25.66 21.80 2.09
C THR A 141 -24.67 22.25 1.02
N TYR A 142 -23.36 22.29 1.32
CA TYR A 142 -22.37 22.82 0.38
C TYR A 142 -20.94 22.26 0.46
N LEU A 143 -20.56 21.51 1.51
CA LEU A 143 -19.22 20.89 1.60
C LEU A 143 -19.27 19.38 1.77
N PHE A 144 -20.25 18.87 2.52
CA PHE A 144 -20.40 17.45 2.79
C PHE A 144 -21.73 16.93 2.27
N LEU A 145 -21.73 15.74 1.69
CA LEU A 145 -22.94 15.04 1.27
C LEU A 145 -23.30 13.95 2.27
N SER A 146 -24.56 13.93 2.69
CA SER A 146 -25.10 12.86 3.54
C SER A 146 -25.71 11.75 2.69
N GLY A 147 -25.30 10.51 2.95
CA GLY A 147 -25.83 9.30 2.31
C GLY A 147 -27.29 9.00 2.65
N GLY A 148 -27.87 9.68 3.63
CA GLY A 148 -29.30 9.55 3.98
C GLY A 148 -30.23 10.30 3.02
N LYS A 149 -29.72 11.32 2.29
CA LYS A 149 -30.48 12.05 1.26
C LYS A 149 -30.21 11.53 -0.16
N THR A 150 -29.33 10.54 -0.30
CA THR A 150 -28.87 9.97 -1.58
C THR A 150 -28.90 8.43 -1.53
N VAL A 151 -28.39 7.77 -2.57
CA VAL A 151 -28.53 6.35 -3.01
C VAL A 151 -28.46 5.25 -1.95
N ILE A 152 -28.01 5.50 -0.72
CA ILE A 152 -27.76 4.44 0.28
C ILE A 152 -28.95 4.23 1.23
N ASN A 153 -29.88 5.18 1.39
CA ASN A 153 -30.97 5.14 2.38
C ASN A 153 -30.50 4.73 3.80
N LYS A 154 -29.21 4.96 4.10
CA LYS A 154 -28.59 4.69 5.40
C LYS A 154 -28.14 6.00 5.99
N THR A 155 -28.74 6.34 7.12
CA THR A 155 -28.28 7.42 7.99
C THR A 155 -26.84 7.14 8.44
N ALA A 156 -26.04 8.18 8.70
CA ALA A 156 -24.65 8.11 9.21
C ALA A 156 -23.51 7.95 8.18
N TRP A 157 -23.78 7.98 6.88
CA TRP A 157 -22.76 7.91 5.82
C TRP A 157 -22.51 9.30 5.22
N TRP A 158 -21.24 9.66 5.00
CA TRP A 158 -20.82 10.99 4.55
C TRP A 158 -19.72 10.94 3.50
N THR A 159 -19.70 11.91 2.60
CA THR A 159 -18.62 12.11 1.62
C THR A 159 -18.40 13.59 1.31
N LEU A 160 -17.31 13.93 0.62
CA LEU A 160 -17.06 15.28 0.12
C LEU A 160 -17.95 15.56 -1.08
N MET A 161 -18.54 16.75 -1.13
CA MET A 161 -19.36 17.16 -2.27
C MET A 161 -18.51 17.35 -3.53
N TYR A 162 -17.28 17.81 -3.37
CA TYR A 162 -16.32 18.03 -4.45
C TYR A 162 -15.05 17.20 -4.20
N PRO A 163 -14.99 15.94 -4.66
CA PRO A 163 -13.91 15.02 -4.33
C PRO A 163 -12.57 15.36 -5.00
N LYS A 164 -12.60 16.11 -6.10
CA LYS A 164 -11.41 16.48 -6.87
C LYS A 164 -10.75 17.78 -6.39
N ILE A 165 -11.35 18.48 -5.42
CA ILE A 165 -10.85 19.76 -4.91
C ILE A 165 -10.07 19.50 -3.61
N THR A 166 -8.89 20.09 -3.49
CA THR A 166 -8.04 19.95 -2.29
C THR A 166 -8.69 20.58 -1.04
N PRO A 167 -8.36 20.07 0.17
CA PRO A 167 -8.82 20.66 1.42
C PRO A 167 -8.43 22.14 1.61
N LEU A 168 -7.28 22.55 1.06
CA LEU A 168 -6.78 23.92 1.13
C LEU A 168 -7.68 24.89 0.35
N VAL A 169 -8.03 24.58 -0.90
CA VAL A 169 -8.94 25.39 -1.72
C VAL A 169 -10.31 25.49 -1.06
N LEU A 170 -10.87 24.36 -0.61
CA LEU A 170 -12.16 24.36 0.08
C LEU A 170 -12.15 25.24 1.33
N SER A 171 -11.03 25.24 2.08
CA SER A 171 -10.84 26.11 3.24
C SER A 171 -10.77 27.59 2.84
N ASN A 172 -10.06 27.92 1.75
CA ASN A 172 -9.90 29.29 1.28
C ASN A 172 -11.22 29.87 0.76
N VAL A 173 -11.96 29.12 -0.06
CA VAL A 173 -13.29 29.52 -0.54
C VAL A 173 -14.26 29.72 0.63
N TYR A 174 -14.21 28.84 1.64
CA TYR A 174 -15.02 29.01 2.84
C TYR A 174 -14.63 30.26 3.66
N ALA A 175 -13.34 30.60 3.71
CA ALA A 175 -12.86 31.82 4.37
C ALA A 175 -13.37 33.08 3.66
N VAL A 176 -13.32 33.12 2.33
CA VAL A 176 -13.86 34.22 1.51
C VAL A 176 -15.35 34.40 1.77
N MET A 177 -16.14 33.32 1.70
CA MET A 177 -17.57 33.36 2.00
C MET A 177 -17.87 33.94 3.39
N ASN A 178 -17.04 33.65 4.40
CA ASN A 178 -17.23 34.21 5.74
C ASN A 178 -16.86 35.70 5.82
N LEU A 179 -15.82 36.14 5.11
CA LEU A 179 -15.43 37.55 5.04
C LEU A 179 -16.52 38.38 4.35
N GLU A 180 -17.11 37.87 3.27
CA GLU A 180 -18.23 38.52 2.58
C GLU A 180 -19.46 38.61 3.47
N LYS A 181 -19.80 37.53 4.19
CA LYS A 181 -20.87 37.54 5.19
C LYS A 181 -20.62 38.54 6.32
N GLN A 182 -19.37 38.70 6.76
CA GLN A 182 -19.02 39.69 7.79
C GLN A 182 -19.17 41.12 7.25
N LYS A 183 -18.73 41.39 6.01
CA LYS A 183 -18.89 42.69 5.34
C LYS A 183 -20.36 43.03 5.12
N ALA A 184 -21.18 42.08 4.65
CA ALA A 184 -22.62 42.29 4.43
C ALA A 184 -23.37 42.59 5.73
N LYS A 185 -22.98 41.93 6.84
CA LYS A 185 -23.51 42.25 8.18
C LYS A 185 -23.15 43.66 8.63
N LEU A 186 -21.92 44.09 8.39
CA LEU A 186 -21.48 45.47 8.71
C LEU A 186 -22.22 46.53 7.87
N LYS A 187 -22.65 46.16 6.66
CA LYS A 187 -23.43 47.03 5.75
C LYS A 187 -24.95 46.95 5.95
N ASN A 188 -25.45 46.17 6.91
CA ASN A 188 -26.89 45.93 7.14
C ASN A 188 -27.67 45.43 5.91
N GLU A 189 -27.03 44.69 5.01
CA GLU A 189 -27.67 44.13 3.82
C GLU A 189 -28.51 42.90 4.18
N LYS A 190 -29.77 42.83 3.70
CA LYS A 190 -30.63 41.66 3.91
C LYS A 190 -30.15 40.48 3.06
N LYS A 191 -30.03 39.31 3.70
CA LYS A 191 -29.52 38.07 3.10
C LYS A 191 -30.49 37.55 2.01
N LEU A 192 -30.13 37.71 0.74
CA LEU A 192 -30.97 37.32 -0.42
C LEU A 192 -30.61 35.94 -1.00
N ILE A 193 -29.38 35.44 -0.77
CA ILE A 193 -28.87 34.20 -1.39
C ILE A 193 -28.64 33.14 -0.31
N ALA A 194 -29.04 31.89 -0.59
CA ALA A 194 -28.79 30.76 0.29
C ALA A 194 -27.28 30.45 0.38
N ASP A 195 -26.81 30.03 1.55
CA ASP A 195 -25.38 29.79 1.80
C ASP A 195 -24.76 28.77 0.83
N ALA A 196 -25.56 27.82 0.33
CA ALA A 196 -25.11 26.83 -0.64
C ALA A 196 -24.91 27.39 -2.05
N ASP A 197 -25.80 28.28 -2.49
CA ASP A 197 -25.71 28.89 -3.82
C ASP A 197 -24.60 29.94 -3.86
N HIS A 198 -24.41 30.66 -2.76
CA HIS A 198 -23.29 31.58 -2.60
C HIS A 198 -21.94 30.84 -2.65
N PHE A 199 -21.81 29.71 -1.97
CA PHE A 199 -20.60 28.88 -2.03
C PHE A 199 -20.33 28.32 -3.43
N LYS A 200 -21.38 27.87 -4.14
CA LYS A 200 -21.27 27.42 -5.54
C LYS A 200 -20.85 28.53 -6.49
N ASN A 201 -21.37 29.74 -6.31
CA ASN A 201 -21.00 30.89 -7.14
C ASN A 201 -19.53 31.25 -6.93
N LEU A 202 -19.04 31.26 -5.69
CA LEU A 202 -17.62 31.47 -5.39
C LEU A 202 -16.75 30.36 -5.99
N LEU A 203 -17.18 29.09 -5.93
CA LEU A 203 -16.45 28.00 -6.59
C LEU A 203 -16.34 28.19 -8.10
N LYS A 204 -17.41 28.64 -8.77
CA LYS A 204 -17.40 28.95 -10.20
C LYS A 204 -16.54 30.15 -10.56
N GLU A 205 -16.43 31.12 -9.65
CA GLU A 205 -15.58 32.30 -9.84
C GLU A 205 -14.09 31.95 -9.71
N TYR A 206 -13.74 31.05 -8.78
CA TYR A 206 -12.34 30.73 -8.46
C TYR A 206 -11.79 29.46 -9.14
N ILE A 207 -12.64 28.63 -9.75
CA ILE A 207 -12.21 27.39 -10.42
C ILE A 207 -12.66 27.45 -11.87
N VAL A 208 -11.69 27.46 -12.79
CA VAL A 208 -11.95 27.59 -14.23
C VAL A 208 -12.36 26.25 -14.87
N ASP A 209 -11.91 25.13 -14.31
CA ASP A 209 -12.21 23.79 -14.83
C ASP A 209 -13.58 23.29 -14.31
N GLU A 210 -14.59 23.28 -15.18
CA GLU A 210 -15.94 22.77 -14.87
C GLU A 210 -15.93 21.31 -14.38
N GLU A 211 -14.97 20.48 -14.80
CA GLU A 211 -14.84 19.08 -14.37
C GLU A 211 -14.46 18.89 -12.89
N LEU A 212 -13.88 19.91 -12.25
CA LEU A 212 -13.48 19.90 -10.84
C LEU A 212 -14.62 20.35 -9.92
N ILE A 213 -15.58 21.11 -10.46
CA ILE A 213 -16.74 21.65 -9.77
C ILE A 213 -17.93 20.68 -9.83
N GLN A 214 -17.81 19.58 -10.58
CA GLN A 214 -18.85 18.56 -10.61
C GLN A 214 -19.08 17.98 -9.22
N PRO A 215 -20.30 18.07 -8.67
CA PRO A 215 -20.65 17.38 -7.44
C PRO A 215 -20.45 15.88 -7.62
N PHE A 216 -20.15 15.17 -6.53
CA PHE A 216 -19.99 13.72 -6.52
C PHE A 216 -21.10 13.00 -7.33
N ASP A 217 -20.72 12.37 -8.45
CA ASP A 217 -21.64 11.77 -9.40
C ASP A 217 -22.24 10.46 -8.85
N LEU A 218 -23.56 10.43 -8.73
CA LEU A 218 -24.33 9.29 -8.24
C LEU A 218 -24.63 8.27 -9.35
N THR A 219 -24.34 8.58 -10.62
CA THR A 219 -24.87 7.83 -11.77
C THR A 219 -23.87 6.94 -12.51
N ASN A 220 -22.56 7.09 -12.28
CA ASN A 220 -21.54 6.30 -12.99
C ASN A 220 -20.70 5.42 -12.07
N LYS A 221 -21.23 4.24 -11.75
CA LYS A 221 -20.51 2.96 -11.64
C LYS A 221 -21.49 1.81 -11.43
N GLY A 222 -21.85 1.14 -12.53
CA GLY A 222 -22.49 -0.17 -12.53
C GLY A 222 -23.99 -0.14 -12.82
N SER A 223 -24.35 0.03 -14.09
CA SER A 223 -25.52 -0.64 -14.65
C SER A 223 -25.32 -2.15 -14.51
N ILE A 224 -25.79 -2.70 -13.39
CA ILE A 224 -26.22 -4.09 -13.34
C ILE A 224 -27.74 -4.03 -13.54
N ASN A 225 -28.19 -4.66 -14.63
CA ASN A 225 -29.57 -4.77 -15.03
C ASN A 225 -30.47 -5.17 -13.86
N LEU A 226 -31.26 -4.21 -13.37
CA LEU A 226 -32.29 -4.41 -12.37
C LEU A 226 -33.62 -4.68 -13.08
N GLU A 227 -33.73 -5.82 -13.75
CA GLU A 227 -34.99 -6.27 -14.38
C GLU A 227 -35.21 -7.79 -14.35
N SER A 228 -34.43 -8.57 -13.58
CA SER A 228 -34.61 -10.04 -13.49
C SER A 228 -34.76 -10.64 -12.09
N LEU A 229 -35.01 -9.84 -11.04
CA LEU A 229 -35.21 -10.35 -9.67
C LEU A 229 -36.45 -9.77 -8.96
N ALA A 230 -37.36 -9.13 -9.71
CA ALA A 230 -38.61 -8.59 -9.17
C ALA A 230 -39.80 -9.56 -9.31
N SER A 231 -39.54 -10.85 -9.49
CA SER A 231 -40.57 -11.90 -9.46
C SER A 231 -40.17 -12.88 -8.38
N GLU A 232 -41.11 -13.16 -7.47
CA GLU A 232 -40.98 -14.05 -6.31
C GLU A 232 -40.26 -13.40 -5.12
N VAL A 233 -41.02 -12.68 -4.29
CA VAL A 233 -41.27 -13.00 -2.87
C VAL A 233 -42.40 -12.07 -2.42
N GLU A 234 -43.63 -12.55 -2.56
CA GLU A 234 -44.75 -12.20 -1.68
C GLU A 234 -45.24 -13.49 -1.01
N GLU A 235 -45.19 -13.45 0.32
CA GLU A 235 -45.94 -14.21 1.33
C GLU A 235 -46.27 -15.70 1.12
N GLU A 236 -45.79 -16.55 2.06
CA GLU A 236 -46.69 -17.18 3.03
C GLU A 236 -45.95 -17.76 4.25
N ARG A 237 -46.42 -17.39 5.45
CA ARG A 237 -46.00 -17.95 6.74
C ARG A 237 -46.81 -19.20 7.07
N LYS A 238 -46.20 -20.41 7.16
CA LYS A 238 -46.70 -21.52 8.00
C LYS A 238 -45.57 -22.34 8.67
N LYS A 239 -45.91 -22.86 9.86
CA LYS A 239 -45.09 -23.46 10.94
C LYS A 239 -44.56 -24.90 10.64
N PRO A 240 -43.64 -25.45 11.46
CA PRO A 240 -42.61 -26.41 11.04
C PRO A 240 -42.99 -27.88 11.27
N ASN A 241 -42.38 -28.82 10.52
CA ASN A 241 -42.16 -30.20 10.98
C ASN A 241 -41.06 -30.97 10.22
N LYS A 242 -40.06 -31.41 11.00
CA LYS A 242 -39.31 -32.70 10.98
C LYS A 242 -38.69 -33.23 9.67
N ARG A 243 -37.34 -33.16 9.66
CA ARG A 243 -36.32 -34.17 9.30
C ARG A 243 -36.59 -35.14 8.13
N LYS A 244 -35.67 -35.16 7.17
CA LYS A 244 -34.86 -36.35 6.80
C LYS A 244 -33.63 -35.94 5.97
N ALA A 245 -32.48 -36.51 6.33
CA ALA A 245 -31.20 -36.36 5.67
C ALA A 245 -31.06 -37.36 4.53
N ILE A 246 -30.51 -36.96 3.37
CA ILE A 246 -30.01 -37.87 2.33
C ILE A 246 -28.79 -37.22 1.66
N LEU A 247 -27.58 -37.64 2.07
CA LEU A 247 -26.39 -37.58 1.22
C LEU A 247 -26.45 -38.74 0.20
N PRO A 248 -25.97 -38.58 -1.03
CA PRO A 248 -25.70 -39.71 -1.92
C PRO A 248 -24.38 -40.41 -1.57
N ASN A 249 -24.45 -41.73 -1.44
CA ASN A 249 -23.36 -42.63 -1.09
C ASN A 249 -22.62 -43.12 -2.35
N TYR A 250 -21.31 -43.26 -2.23
CA TYR A 250 -20.38 -43.69 -3.29
C TYR A 250 -20.27 -45.21 -3.27
N LYS A 251 -20.82 -45.89 -4.28
CA LYS A 251 -20.53 -47.28 -4.66
C LYS A 251 -21.24 -47.54 -5.98
N ASP A 252 -20.46 -47.58 -7.05
CA ASP A 252 -20.56 -48.57 -8.15
C ASP A 252 -19.64 -48.14 -9.29
N LEU A 253 -18.45 -48.76 -9.32
CA LEU A 253 -17.63 -48.87 -10.52
C LEU A 253 -18.27 -49.91 -11.47
N PRO A 254 -17.98 -49.80 -12.78
CA PRO A 254 -17.58 -50.99 -13.51
C PRO A 254 -16.23 -50.83 -14.21
N LYS A 255 -15.43 -51.90 -14.10
CA LYS A 255 -14.20 -52.19 -14.86
C LYS A 255 -14.56 -52.91 -16.16
N LYS A 256 -13.97 -52.51 -17.30
CA LYS A 256 -13.57 -53.33 -18.48
C LYS A 256 -13.03 -52.37 -19.58
N LEU A 257 -11.72 -52.31 -19.86
CA LEU A 257 -10.86 -53.18 -20.71
C LEU A 257 -10.76 -52.72 -22.20
N ILE A 258 -9.57 -52.20 -22.54
CA ILE A 258 -8.73 -52.39 -23.75
C ILE A 258 -9.27 -52.05 -25.17
N LYS A 259 -8.57 -51.13 -25.87
CA LYS A 259 -7.89 -51.39 -27.17
C LYS A 259 -6.92 -50.29 -27.63
N LEU A 260 -5.67 -50.71 -27.83
CA LEU A 260 -4.58 -50.17 -28.69
C LEU A 260 -5.00 -50.28 -30.19
N ALA A 261 -4.52 -49.58 -31.24
CA ALA A 261 -3.39 -48.67 -31.58
C ALA A 261 -3.70 -48.09 -33.03
N PRO A 262 -2.75 -47.76 -33.95
CA PRO A 262 -1.67 -46.75 -34.01
C PRO A 262 -1.67 -45.88 -35.32
N ASN A 263 -0.59 -45.08 -35.49
CA ASN A 263 -0.05 -44.39 -36.68
C ASN A 263 -0.56 -42.94 -36.89
N SER A 264 0.28 -41.91 -37.08
CA SER A 264 1.46 -41.84 -37.94
C SER A 264 2.57 -40.89 -37.43
N SER A 265 3.80 -41.35 -37.66
CA SER A 265 5.09 -40.63 -37.73
C SER A 265 5.08 -39.30 -38.49
N VAL A 266 5.97 -38.38 -38.11
CA VAL A 266 7.14 -37.94 -38.91
C VAL A 266 7.98 -36.99 -38.03
N SER A 267 9.22 -37.40 -37.77
CA SER A 267 10.33 -36.56 -37.31
C SER A 267 10.95 -35.86 -38.50
N LEU A 268 11.57 -34.69 -38.33
CA LEU A 268 12.87 -34.37 -38.94
C LEU A 268 13.52 -33.19 -38.20
N THR A 269 14.72 -33.47 -37.72
CA THR A 269 15.81 -32.61 -37.24
C THR A 269 16.40 -31.78 -38.38
N GLU A 270 17.00 -30.62 -38.09
CA GLU A 270 18.39 -30.29 -38.46
C GLU A 270 18.82 -28.86 -38.03
N GLU A 271 20.12 -28.74 -37.77
CA GLU A 271 20.86 -27.61 -37.19
C GLU A 271 21.42 -26.63 -38.25
N CYS A 272 22.09 -25.57 -37.74
CA CYS A 272 23.28 -24.86 -38.27
C CYS A 272 23.18 -23.38 -38.72
N GLN A 273 23.77 -22.53 -37.87
CA GLN A 273 24.87 -21.55 -38.08
C GLN A 273 25.00 -20.68 -39.36
N ALA A 274 25.00 -19.35 -39.12
CA ALA A 274 25.91 -18.26 -39.52
C ALA A 274 26.47 -18.08 -40.97
N SER A 275 26.34 -16.85 -41.52
CA SER A 275 27.43 -15.92 -41.98
C SER A 275 27.05 -14.96 -43.15
N GLY A 276 27.66 -13.75 -43.16
CA GLY A 276 27.93 -12.81 -44.30
C GLY A 276 26.78 -11.89 -44.80
N GLU A 277 26.82 -10.54 -44.67
CA GLU A 277 27.52 -9.50 -45.50
C GLU A 277 27.02 -9.48 -46.98
N GLU A 278 26.68 -8.39 -47.70
CA GLU A 278 26.77 -6.92 -47.59
C GLU A 278 25.95 -6.24 -48.74
N ILE A 279 25.36 -5.06 -48.47
CA ILE A 279 25.35 -3.81 -49.29
C ILE A 279 24.40 -3.57 -50.51
N CYS A 280 23.68 -2.42 -50.42
CA CYS A 280 23.15 -1.44 -51.41
C CYS A 280 22.28 -1.85 -52.62
N ASP A 281 21.34 -1.05 -53.15
CA ASP A 281 20.74 0.23 -52.80
C ASP A 281 19.49 0.43 -53.71
N GLN A 282 18.56 1.28 -53.26
CA GLN A 282 17.61 2.10 -54.05
C GLN A 282 16.51 1.41 -54.89
N LEU A 283 15.25 1.59 -54.45
CA LEU A 283 14.21 2.29 -55.25
C LEU A 283 13.06 2.80 -54.34
N ARG A 284 12.61 4.01 -54.70
CA ARG A 284 11.85 5.03 -53.96
C ARG A 284 10.44 4.67 -53.44
N GLU A 285 10.22 5.14 -52.21
CA GLU A 285 9.05 5.77 -51.58
C GLU A 285 7.66 5.67 -52.24
N SER A 286 6.69 5.17 -51.45
CA SER A 286 5.38 5.82 -51.32
C SER A 286 4.95 5.86 -49.84
N LYS A 287 4.68 7.08 -49.36
CA LYS A 287 4.40 7.40 -47.96
C LYS A 287 3.03 6.88 -47.53
N LYS A 288 3.01 5.96 -46.57
CA LYS A 288 1.90 5.79 -45.60
C LYS A 288 2.50 5.71 -44.20
N GLN A 289 2.30 6.77 -43.41
CA GLN A 289 2.73 6.84 -42.02
C GLN A 289 1.91 5.87 -41.16
N VAL A 290 2.41 4.65 -41.01
CA VAL A 290 1.99 3.73 -39.94
C VAL A 290 2.78 4.13 -38.69
N ARG A 291 2.08 4.71 -37.70
CA ARG A 291 2.63 4.98 -36.36
C ARG A 291 3.14 3.66 -35.77
N LYS A 292 4.45 3.44 -35.77
CA LYS A 292 5.10 2.37 -35.00
C LYS A 292 4.84 2.65 -33.52
N SER A 293 4.11 1.76 -32.85
CA SER A 293 4.07 1.70 -31.40
C SER A 293 5.50 1.48 -30.90
N VAL A 294 6.11 2.52 -30.33
CA VAL A 294 7.36 2.39 -29.60
C VAL A 294 7.06 1.44 -28.44
N LYS A 295 7.57 0.20 -28.51
CA LYS A 295 7.65 -0.65 -27.32
C LYS A 295 8.49 0.12 -26.33
N THR A 296 7.86 0.59 -25.26
CA THR A 296 8.56 1.20 -24.13
C THR A 296 9.65 0.21 -23.70
N PRO A 297 10.92 0.65 -23.57
CA PRO A 297 11.93 -0.21 -22.99
C PRO A 297 11.42 -0.63 -21.60
N LEU A 298 11.53 -1.92 -21.27
CA LEU A 298 11.27 -2.44 -19.94
C LEU A 298 11.94 -1.49 -18.95
N LYS A 299 11.14 -0.77 -18.18
CA LYS A 299 11.62 0.17 -17.17
C LYS A 299 12.26 -0.70 -16.10
N LEU A 300 13.58 -0.90 -16.19
CA LEU A 300 14.37 -1.51 -15.14
C LEU A 300 14.13 -0.64 -13.90
N LEU A 301 13.30 -1.12 -12.98
CA LEU A 301 13.01 -0.44 -11.73
C LEU A 301 14.34 -0.37 -10.99
N ASP A 302 14.94 0.82 -10.91
CA ASP A 302 16.11 1.01 -10.06
C ASP A 302 15.66 0.76 -8.61
N PRO A 303 16.16 -0.29 -7.93
CA PRO A 303 15.73 -0.61 -6.57
C PRO A 303 16.01 0.54 -5.58
N MET A 304 16.86 1.48 -5.98
CA MET A 304 17.27 2.65 -5.22
C MET A 304 16.38 3.88 -5.45
N CYS A 305 15.51 3.90 -6.47
CA CYS A 305 14.67 5.06 -6.80
C CYS A 305 13.24 4.98 -6.26
N HIS A 306 12.82 3.83 -5.74
CA HIS A 306 11.48 3.62 -5.17
C HIS A 306 11.39 3.75 -3.65
N TYR A 307 12.53 3.92 -2.96
CA TYR A 307 12.52 4.38 -1.57
C TYR A 307 12.46 5.89 -1.56
N ASN A 308 11.49 6.43 -0.85
CA ASN A 308 11.42 7.84 -0.52
C ASN A 308 12.76 8.25 0.14
N THR A 309 13.68 8.83 -0.62
CA THR A 309 15.00 9.20 -0.14
C THR A 309 14.91 10.51 0.63
N SER A 310 14.35 10.45 1.85
CA SER A 310 14.88 11.29 2.93
C SER A 310 16.24 10.75 3.37
N LEU A 311 17.13 10.44 2.42
CA LEU A 311 18.49 10.07 2.75
C LEU A 311 19.15 11.37 3.19
N ASN A 312 19.47 11.46 4.47
CA ASN A 312 20.53 12.36 4.88
C ASN A 312 21.75 12.07 3.98
N ASN A 313 22.47 13.07 3.46
CA ASN A 313 23.57 12.84 2.50
C ASN A 313 24.59 11.81 3.02
N ILE A 314 24.75 11.76 4.34
CA ILE A 314 25.56 10.79 5.09
C ILE A 314 25.05 9.36 4.91
N SER A 315 23.74 9.12 4.99
CA SER A 315 23.10 7.82 4.81
C SER A 315 23.27 7.32 3.37
N ARG A 316 23.16 8.22 2.38
CA ARG A 316 23.42 7.92 0.96
C ARG A 316 24.88 7.50 0.71
N LEU A 317 25.84 8.27 1.23
CA LEU A 317 27.27 7.97 1.11
C LEU A 317 27.66 6.68 1.84
N LYS A 318 27.07 6.42 3.01
CA LYS A 318 27.30 5.19 3.77
C LYS A 318 26.76 3.96 3.02
N MET A 319 25.66 4.11 2.26
CA MET A 319 25.08 3.05 1.44
C MET A 319 25.83 2.76 0.14
N GLN A 320 26.57 3.73 -0.41
CA GLN A 320 27.40 3.51 -1.58
C GLN A 320 28.60 2.60 -1.30
N LYS A 321 28.96 2.38 -0.03
CA LYS A 321 30.03 1.44 0.34
C LYS A 321 29.69 0.02 -0.09
N ILE A 322 30.58 -0.59 -0.89
CA ILE A 322 30.40 -1.93 -1.46
C ILE A 322 30.10 -2.98 -0.39
N GLN A 323 30.70 -2.85 0.80
CA GLN A 323 30.44 -3.75 1.92
C GLN A 323 28.97 -3.75 2.34
N ASN A 324 28.32 -2.58 2.40
CA ASN A 324 26.90 -2.49 2.79
C ASN A 324 25.98 -3.00 1.67
N LYS A 325 26.38 -2.90 0.40
CA LYS A 325 25.67 -3.52 -0.73
C LYS A 325 25.76 -5.05 -0.70
N LEU A 326 26.91 -5.59 -0.31
CA LEU A 326 27.17 -7.02 -0.27
C LEU A 326 26.60 -7.71 0.97
N THR A 327 26.75 -7.07 2.14
CA THR A 327 26.35 -7.68 3.42
C THR A 327 24.99 -7.20 3.91
N GLY A 328 24.38 -6.21 3.26
CA GLY A 328 23.21 -5.53 3.80
C GLY A 328 23.52 -4.73 5.07
N GLY A 329 22.52 -4.00 5.53
CA GLY A 329 22.55 -3.26 6.80
C GLY A 329 21.15 -2.78 7.15
N VAL A 330 20.89 -2.53 8.44
CA VAL A 330 19.59 -2.02 8.88
C VAL A 330 19.61 -0.51 8.93
N ARG A 331 18.73 0.14 8.15
CA ARG A 331 18.46 1.58 8.29
C ARG A 331 17.90 1.89 9.67
N LYS A 332 18.48 2.89 10.34
CA LYS A 332 18.01 3.37 11.66
C LYS A 332 16.88 4.40 11.57
N GLU A 333 16.61 4.91 10.38
CA GLU A 333 15.59 5.92 10.12
C GLU A 333 14.24 5.25 9.90
N MET A 334 13.15 5.96 10.22
CA MET A 334 11.80 5.49 9.91
C MET A 334 11.54 5.56 8.41
N ILE A 335 10.88 4.53 7.87
CA ILE A 335 10.62 4.41 6.43
C ILE A 335 9.16 4.71 6.18
N LEU A 336 8.85 5.62 5.25
CA LEU A 336 7.46 5.83 4.82
C LEU A 336 7.05 4.73 3.84
N SER A 337 6.00 3.98 4.17
CA SER A 337 5.43 3.00 3.26
C SER A 337 4.76 3.66 2.06
N PRO A 338 5.14 3.30 0.82
CA PRO A 338 4.46 3.81 -0.39
C PRO A 338 3.00 3.38 -0.46
N TYR A 339 2.70 2.18 0.03
CA TYR A 339 1.37 1.58 -0.01
C TYR A 339 0.43 2.16 1.07
N SER A 340 0.79 2.02 2.35
CA SER A 340 -0.11 2.46 3.45
C SER A 340 0.04 3.94 3.82
N GLY A 341 1.13 4.60 3.42
CA GLY A 341 1.46 5.95 3.87
C GLY A 341 1.85 6.04 5.35
N ILE A 342 2.10 4.91 6.02
CA ILE A 342 2.49 4.86 7.43
C ILE A 342 4.01 4.91 7.56
N TYR A 343 4.52 5.56 8.61
CA TYR A 343 5.93 5.48 8.94
C TYR A 343 6.24 4.20 9.73
N LEU A 344 7.06 3.36 9.11
CA LEU A 344 7.58 2.12 9.68
C LEU A 344 8.79 2.37 10.55
N LYS A 345 8.78 1.74 11.73
CA LYS A 345 9.94 1.71 12.62
C LYS A 345 11.06 0.87 11.99
N PRO A 346 12.34 1.18 12.28
CA PRO A 346 13.50 0.41 11.82
C PRO A 346 13.43 -1.09 12.12
N TYR A 347 12.88 -1.42 13.29
CA TYR A 347 12.73 -2.79 13.76
C TYR A 347 11.26 -3.07 14.09
N ILE A 348 10.78 -4.22 13.65
CA ILE A 348 9.52 -4.83 14.08
C ILE A 348 9.71 -5.42 15.49
N ARG A 349 10.81 -6.15 15.69
CA ARG A 349 11.19 -6.81 16.94
C ARG A 349 12.69 -7.03 16.97
N ARG A 350 13.31 -6.95 18.14
CA ARG A 350 14.68 -7.41 18.38
C ARG A 350 14.66 -8.49 19.43
N ASP A 351 15.21 -9.64 19.11
CA ASP A 351 15.15 -10.84 19.94
C ASP A 351 16.56 -11.23 20.40
N THR A 352 16.78 -11.23 21.70
CA THR A 352 18.04 -11.64 22.35
C THR A 352 17.90 -12.96 23.09
N GLU A 353 16.75 -13.62 23.02
CA GLU A 353 16.44 -14.83 23.78
C GLU A 353 16.61 -16.07 22.91
N VAL A 354 16.13 -16.01 21.67
CA VAL A 354 16.15 -17.16 20.74
C VAL A 354 17.59 -17.61 20.47
N PHE A 355 17.86 -18.90 20.68
CA PHE A 355 19.18 -19.52 20.46
C PHE A 355 19.10 -20.68 19.46
N PRO A 356 19.29 -20.40 18.15
CA PRO A 356 19.18 -21.38 17.07
C PRO A 356 20.30 -22.43 17.10
N THR A 357 20.06 -23.57 16.47
CA THR A 357 21.00 -24.71 16.43
C THR A 357 22.37 -24.34 15.87
N TRP A 358 22.41 -23.53 14.80
CA TRP A 358 23.66 -23.02 14.25
C TRP A 358 24.49 -22.23 15.27
N LEU A 359 23.86 -21.35 16.07
CA LEU A 359 24.58 -20.57 17.07
C LEU A 359 25.03 -21.42 18.25
N LYS A 360 24.25 -22.44 18.63
CA LYS A 360 24.65 -23.44 19.64
C LYS A 360 25.92 -24.16 19.21
N LEU A 361 25.95 -24.66 17.97
CA LEU A 361 27.10 -25.34 17.39
C LEU A 361 28.34 -24.43 17.34
N MET A 362 28.18 -23.18 16.88
CA MET A 362 29.31 -22.23 16.81
C MET A 362 29.87 -21.89 18.20
N ALA A 363 28.99 -21.73 19.20
CA ALA A 363 29.40 -21.49 20.58
C ALA A 363 30.17 -22.69 21.15
N GLU A 364 29.67 -23.91 20.91
CA GLU A 364 30.34 -25.14 21.31
C GLU A 364 31.73 -25.25 20.65
N LEU A 365 31.83 -25.01 19.34
CA LEU A 365 33.10 -25.01 18.61
C LEU A 365 34.09 -24.00 19.20
N GLN A 366 33.65 -22.77 19.50
CA GLN A 366 34.50 -21.76 20.11
C GLN A 366 35.02 -22.15 21.49
N ILE A 367 34.16 -22.75 22.33
CA ILE A 367 34.58 -23.29 23.64
C ILE A 367 35.60 -24.40 23.41
N THR A 368 35.31 -25.36 22.52
CA THR A 368 36.19 -26.52 22.28
C THR A 368 37.56 -26.14 21.74
N ALA A 369 37.63 -25.17 20.82
CA ALA A 369 38.87 -24.69 20.24
C ALA A 369 39.75 -23.94 21.25
N ASN A 370 39.14 -23.24 22.22
CA ASN A 370 39.84 -22.45 23.22
C ASN A 370 39.98 -23.16 24.58
N ARG A 371 39.77 -24.49 24.63
CA ARG A 371 39.90 -25.30 25.86
C ARG A 371 41.26 -25.15 26.57
N ILE A 372 42.29 -24.73 25.85
CA ILE A 372 43.65 -24.51 26.38
C ILE A 372 43.70 -23.27 27.29
N ASN A 373 42.85 -22.27 27.05
CA ASN A 373 42.79 -21.05 27.84
C ASN A 373 41.65 -21.16 28.89
N PRO A 374 41.97 -21.32 30.19
CA PRO A 374 40.97 -21.54 31.24
C PRO A 374 40.08 -20.32 31.50
N ASP A 375 40.52 -19.11 31.14
CA ASP A 375 39.77 -17.86 31.32
C ASP A 375 38.95 -17.47 30.07
N TYR A 376 38.85 -18.36 29.08
CA TYR A 376 38.12 -18.05 27.84
C TYR A 376 36.61 -17.98 28.09
N VAL A 377 36.05 -16.79 27.93
CA VAL A 377 34.62 -16.53 27.97
C VAL A 377 34.10 -16.25 26.56
N LEU A 378 32.97 -16.87 26.22
CA LEU A 378 32.32 -16.65 24.93
C LEU A 378 31.93 -15.17 24.76
N PRO A 379 32.16 -14.59 23.56
CA PRO A 379 31.76 -13.22 23.29
C PRO A 379 30.22 -13.08 23.36
N PRO A 380 29.71 -11.91 23.78
CA PRO A 380 28.29 -11.68 23.89
C PRO A 380 27.60 -11.82 22.53
N ARG A 381 26.44 -12.47 22.53
CA ARG A 381 25.66 -12.75 21.32
C ARG A 381 24.94 -11.50 20.82
N ALA A 382 24.84 -11.37 19.50
CA ALA A 382 24.03 -10.33 18.88
C ALA A 382 22.53 -10.66 18.90
N SER A 383 21.68 -9.64 18.78
CA SER A 383 20.23 -9.83 18.61
C SER A 383 19.89 -10.39 17.22
N ILE A 384 18.76 -11.08 17.16
CA ILE A 384 18.04 -11.38 15.93
C ILE A 384 17.07 -10.23 15.68
N ASP A 385 17.28 -9.52 14.59
CA ASP A 385 16.57 -8.29 14.26
C ASP A 385 15.53 -8.58 13.17
N TYR A 386 14.26 -8.35 13.50
CA TYR A 386 13.14 -8.41 12.55
C TYR A 386 12.89 -7.01 12.03
N THR A 387 12.93 -6.83 10.73
CA THR A 387 12.85 -5.54 10.03
C THR A 387 11.92 -5.64 8.84
N TYR A 388 11.45 -4.51 8.33
CA TYR A 388 10.76 -4.48 7.05
C TYR A 388 11.78 -4.62 5.90
N VAL A 389 11.31 -5.01 4.71
CA VAL A 389 12.17 -5.06 3.53
C VAL A 389 12.81 -3.68 3.28
N GLN A 390 14.04 -3.70 2.80
CA GLN A 390 14.85 -2.55 2.43
C GLN A 390 15.54 -2.88 1.11
N PRO A 391 15.95 -1.88 0.29
CA PRO A 391 16.63 -2.14 -0.98
C PRO A 391 17.91 -2.94 -0.79
N GLU A 392 18.59 -2.75 0.34
CA GLU A 392 19.80 -3.48 0.69
C GLU A 392 19.57 -4.99 0.83
N HIS A 393 18.35 -5.42 1.16
CA HIS A 393 18.01 -6.82 1.36
C HIS A 393 17.76 -7.55 0.03
N ILE A 394 17.28 -6.85 -1.00
CA ILE A 394 16.79 -7.45 -2.24
C ILE A 394 17.84 -8.33 -2.95
N PRO A 395 19.10 -7.91 -3.15
CA PRO A 395 20.08 -8.76 -3.84
C PRO A 395 20.33 -10.10 -3.13
N ALA A 396 20.46 -10.06 -1.80
CA ALA A 396 20.68 -11.25 -0.99
C ALA A 396 19.42 -12.14 -0.95
N ILE A 397 18.23 -11.54 -0.86
CA ILE A 397 16.95 -12.25 -0.90
C ILE A 397 16.74 -12.94 -2.25
N ASN A 398 16.95 -12.24 -3.36
CA ASN A 398 16.82 -12.81 -4.71
C ASN A 398 17.82 -13.95 -4.93
N SER A 399 19.07 -13.79 -4.46
CA SER A 399 20.07 -14.86 -4.49
C SER A 399 19.63 -16.10 -3.71
N MET A 400 19.11 -15.93 -2.48
CA MET A 400 18.54 -17.04 -1.71
C MET A 400 17.31 -17.64 -2.38
N CYS A 401 16.46 -16.84 -3.01
CA CYS A 401 15.29 -17.35 -3.70
C CYS A 401 15.66 -18.24 -4.88
N ASN A 402 16.63 -17.79 -5.68
CA ASN A 402 17.17 -18.57 -6.79
C ASN A 402 17.84 -19.87 -6.35
N GLN A 403 18.40 -19.90 -5.13
CA GLN A 403 19.05 -21.09 -4.58
C GLN A 403 18.08 -22.10 -3.95
N PHE A 404 17.08 -21.63 -3.20
CA PHE A 404 16.22 -22.48 -2.37
C PHE A 404 14.80 -22.68 -2.91
N PHE A 405 14.37 -21.88 -3.87
CA PHE A 405 13.09 -22.06 -4.57
C PHE A 405 13.37 -22.44 -6.04
N TRP A 406 13.36 -21.47 -6.95
CA TRP A 406 13.64 -21.68 -8.38
C TRP A 406 14.28 -20.43 -9.00
N PRO A 407 15.00 -20.56 -10.13
CA PRO A 407 15.68 -19.43 -10.75
C PRO A 407 14.71 -18.41 -11.35
N GLY A 408 15.11 -17.14 -11.37
CA GLY A 408 14.36 -16.05 -11.99
C GLY A 408 13.37 -15.35 -11.05
N ILE A 409 13.43 -15.62 -9.74
CA ILE A 409 12.62 -14.90 -8.76
C ILE A 409 13.24 -13.52 -8.51
N ASP A 410 12.42 -12.48 -8.68
CA ASP A 410 12.74 -11.11 -8.30
C ASP A 410 11.69 -10.57 -7.34
N LEU A 411 12.13 -10.15 -6.15
CA LEU A 411 11.29 -9.59 -5.10
C LEU A 411 11.38 -8.06 -5.01
N THR A 412 11.91 -7.38 -6.02
CA THR A 412 11.98 -5.90 -6.06
C THR A 412 10.61 -5.24 -5.92
N ASP A 413 9.53 -5.86 -6.40
CA ASP A 413 8.17 -5.33 -6.26
C ASP A 413 7.68 -5.23 -4.81
N SER A 414 8.26 -6.03 -3.91
CA SER A 414 7.92 -5.98 -2.47
C SER A 414 8.25 -4.65 -1.81
N LEU A 415 9.13 -3.84 -2.44
CA LEU A 415 9.48 -2.50 -1.99
C LEU A 415 8.30 -1.51 -2.06
N GLN A 416 7.26 -1.82 -2.85
CA GLN A 416 6.06 -0.98 -2.94
C GLN A 416 5.19 -1.08 -1.67
N TYR A 417 5.23 -2.23 -0.99
CA TYR A 417 4.40 -2.53 0.18
C TYR A 417 5.24 -3.10 1.34
N PRO A 418 6.22 -2.33 1.86
CA PRO A 418 7.16 -2.83 2.86
C PRO A 418 6.48 -3.25 4.18
N ASP A 419 5.31 -2.71 4.51
CA ASP A 419 4.52 -3.10 5.70
C ASP A 419 4.16 -4.58 5.72
N PHE A 420 3.99 -5.17 4.54
CA PHE A 420 3.59 -6.57 4.33
C PHE A 420 4.79 -7.49 4.11
N SER A 421 5.93 -7.11 4.69
CA SER A 421 7.17 -7.88 4.63
C SER A 421 7.80 -8.03 6.01
N CYS A 422 8.52 -9.11 6.22
CA CYS A 422 9.32 -9.34 7.42
C CYS A 422 10.65 -9.96 7.02
N VAL A 423 11.75 -9.24 7.19
CA VAL A 423 13.11 -9.70 6.94
C VAL A 423 13.84 -9.85 8.28
N VAL A 424 14.44 -11.01 8.50
CA VAL A 424 15.09 -11.38 9.76
C VAL A 424 16.60 -11.44 9.55
N LEU A 425 17.32 -10.65 10.33
CA LEU A 425 18.76 -10.53 10.26
C LEU A 425 19.42 -11.00 11.57
N TYR A 426 20.59 -11.63 11.43
CA TYR A 426 21.54 -11.79 12.52
C TYR A 426 22.80 -11.02 12.17
N LYS A 427 23.04 -9.91 12.89
CA LYS A 427 24.03 -8.87 12.54
C LYS A 427 23.76 -8.29 11.14
N ARG A 428 24.29 -8.92 10.10
CA ARG A 428 24.17 -8.54 8.69
C ARG A 428 23.71 -9.71 7.81
N LEU A 429 23.70 -10.92 8.36
CA LEU A 429 23.28 -12.10 7.64
C LEU A 429 21.74 -12.19 7.64
N ILE A 430 21.12 -12.28 6.48
CA ILE A 430 19.70 -12.59 6.37
C ILE A 430 19.51 -14.07 6.72
N ILE A 431 18.74 -14.34 7.78
CA ILE A 431 18.48 -15.69 8.29
C ILE A 431 17.06 -16.17 7.97
N GLY A 432 16.16 -15.25 7.63
CA GLY A 432 14.81 -15.56 7.18
C GLY A 432 14.12 -14.35 6.56
N PHE A 433 13.09 -14.60 5.77
CA PHE A 433 12.24 -13.56 5.23
C PHE A 433 10.84 -14.11 4.95
N ALA A 434 9.84 -13.22 4.97
CA ALA A 434 8.48 -13.53 4.58
C ALA A 434 7.85 -12.32 3.88
N PHE A 435 7.09 -12.58 2.81
CA PHE A 435 6.44 -11.57 1.99
C PHE A 435 4.97 -11.89 1.79
N LEU A 436 4.15 -10.83 1.85
CA LEU A 436 2.72 -10.87 1.57
C LEU A 436 2.40 -9.79 0.54
N VAL A 437 1.67 -10.18 -0.51
CA VAL A 437 1.18 -9.29 -1.56
C VAL A 437 -0.24 -8.87 -1.19
N PRO A 438 -0.48 -7.59 -0.91
CA PRO A 438 -1.82 -7.10 -0.59
C PRO A 438 -2.70 -7.00 -1.84
N ASP A 439 -4.02 -6.98 -1.65
CA ASP A 439 -5.03 -6.71 -2.71
C ASP A 439 -4.97 -7.64 -3.94
N VAL A 440 -4.61 -8.92 -3.77
CA VAL A 440 -4.66 -9.87 -4.91
C VAL A 440 -6.08 -10.04 -5.43
N LYS A 441 -7.06 -10.02 -4.52
CA LYS A 441 -8.48 -9.79 -4.82
C LYS A 441 -9.02 -8.72 -3.87
N HIS A 442 -10.26 -8.26 -4.10
CA HIS A 442 -10.91 -7.23 -3.30
C HIS A 442 -10.89 -7.48 -1.78
N THR A 443 -10.86 -8.75 -1.36
CA THR A 443 -10.89 -9.15 0.06
C THR A 443 -9.72 -10.06 0.46
N GLU A 444 -8.79 -10.35 -0.45
CA GLU A 444 -7.77 -11.39 -0.25
C GLU A 444 -6.36 -10.85 -0.39
N ASN A 445 -5.51 -11.26 0.54
CA ASN A 445 -4.07 -11.09 0.51
C ASN A 445 -3.39 -12.44 0.25
N TYR A 446 -2.20 -12.42 -0.34
CA TYR A 446 -1.47 -13.64 -0.69
C TYR A 446 -0.08 -13.67 -0.08
N ILE A 447 0.26 -14.69 0.70
CA ILE A 447 1.64 -14.90 1.17
C ILE A 447 2.43 -15.54 0.03
N SER A 448 3.38 -14.78 -0.53
CA SER A 448 4.16 -15.20 -1.70
C SER A 448 5.32 -16.12 -1.32
N PHE A 449 6.12 -15.72 -0.33
CA PHE A 449 7.30 -16.48 0.09
C PHE A 449 7.46 -16.43 1.60
N VAL A 450 7.82 -17.58 2.18
CA VAL A 450 8.27 -17.69 3.57
C VAL A 450 9.50 -18.57 3.58
N PHE A 451 10.61 -18.04 4.09
CA PHE A 451 11.88 -18.74 4.12
C PHE A 451 12.58 -18.57 5.47
N THR A 452 13.15 -19.67 5.97
CA THR A 452 14.08 -19.64 7.10
C THR A 452 15.26 -20.54 6.76
N ARG A 453 16.46 -20.02 6.95
CA ARG A 453 17.71 -20.70 6.63
C ARG A 453 17.81 -22.02 7.42
N PRO A 454 18.24 -23.15 6.82
CA PRO A 454 18.19 -24.47 7.47
C PRO A 454 18.76 -24.54 8.89
N GLY A 455 19.95 -23.98 9.14
CA GLY A 455 20.58 -23.93 10.49
C GLY A 455 19.90 -23.00 11.50
N TRP A 456 18.83 -22.31 11.09
CA TRP A 456 18.09 -21.33 11.88
C TRP A 456 16.62 -21.75 12.06
N ARG A 457 16.24 -22.96 11.63
CA ARG A 457 14.87 -23.49 11.78
C ARG A 457 14.61 -23.96 13.22
N ASN A 458 13.36 -24.33 13.51
CA ASN A 458 12.90 -24.91 14.79
C ASN A 458 13.14 -24.04 16.04
N CYS A 459 13.19 -22.72 15.89
CA CYS A 459 13.36 -21.78 16.99
C CYS A 459 12.33 -20.63 17.00
N GLY A 460 11.22 -20.79 16.26
CA GLY A 460 10.10 -19.83 16.28
C GLY A 460 10.22 -18.62 15.33
N ILE A 461 11.30 -18.51 14.54
CA ILE A 461 11.48 -17.39 13.59
C ILE A 461 10.33 -17.31 12.58
N ALA A 462 10.04 -18.41 11.86
CA ALA A 462 8.94 -18.44 10.89
C ALA A 462 7.57 -18.20 11.54
N LYS A 463 7.38 -18.67 12.78
CA LYS A 463 6.17 -18.42 13.56
C LYS A 463 5.96 -16.92 13.77
N PHE A 464 7.00 -16.20 14.18
CA PHE A 464 6.89 -14.75 14.35
C PHE A 464 6.66 -14.02 13.02
N MET A 465 7.36 -14.41 11.95
CA MET A 465 7.18 -13.78 10.62
C MET A 465 5.73 -13.91 10.15
N VAL A 466 5.16 -15.12 10.18
CA VAL A 466 3.78 -15.37 9.76
C VAL A 466 2.79 -14.65 10.67
N TYR A 467 3.01 -14.68 11.99
CA TYR A 467 2.21 -13.90 12.95
C TYR A 467 2.18 -12.41 12.60
N HIS A 468 3.34 -11.82 12.30
CA HIS A 468 3.43 -10.41 11.94
C HIS A 468 2.62 -10.10 10.66
N LEU A 469 2.80 -10.90 9.60
CA LEU A 469 2.07 -10.71 8.35
C LEU A 469 0.55 -10.78 8.55
N ILE A 470 0.08 -11.74 9.36
CA ILE A 470 -1.33 -11.88 9.72
C ILE A 470 -1.86 -10.66 10.49
N GLN A 471 -1.04 -10.08 11.39
CA GLN A 471 -1.42 -8.88 12.12
C GLN A 471 -1.42 -7.62 11.27
N THR A 472 -0.61 -7.54 10.22
CA THR A 472 -0.63 -6.42 9.29
C THR A 472 -1.89 -6.45 8.40
N SER A 473 -2.42 -7.63 8.09
CA SER A 473 -3.58 -7.83 7.21
C SER A 473 -4.92 -7.97 7.93
N LEU A 474 -5.18 -7.21 8.99
CA LEU A 474 -6.45 -7.31 9.73
C LEU A 474 -7.67 -6.99 8.83
N GLY A 475 -8.68 -7.87 8.88
CA GLY A 475 -9.95 -7.71 8.17
C GLY A 475 -9.93 -8.16 6.70
N ARG A 476 -8.92 -8.92 6.29
CA ARG A 476 -8.82 -9.53 4.97
C ARG A 476 -8.41 -10.99 5.09
N ASP A 477 -8.91 -11.81 4.17
CA ASP A 477 -8.54 -13.22 4.10
C ASP A 477 -7.10 -13.34 3.61
N ILE A 478 -6.39 -14.34 4.11
CA ILE A 478 -5.00 -14.61 3.70
C ILE A 478 -4.95 -15.97 3.04
N THR A 479 -4.35 -16.01 1.86
CA THR A 479 -4.20 -17.23 1.07
C THR A 479 -2.74 -17.55 0.81
N LEU A 480 -2.41 -18.83 0.65
CA LEU A 480 -1.06 -19.29 0.30
C LEU A 480 -1.09 -20.64 -0.42
N HIS A 481 -0.04 -20.92 -1.17
CA HIS A 481 0.25 -22.25 -1.71
C HIS A 481 1.43 -22.87 -0.96
N VAL A 482 1.31 -24.15 -0.62
CA VAL A 482 2.39 -24.92 0.02
C VAL A 482 2.52 -26.28 -0.65
N SER A 483 3.74 -26.69 -0.99
CA SER A 483 3.98 -28.05 -1.53
C SER A 483 3.49 -29.11 -0.54
N ILE A 484 2.89 -30.18 -1.07
CA ILE A 484 2.30 -31.27 -0.28
C ILE A 484 3.33 -31.91 0.67
N ASN A 485 4.60 -31.97 0.26
CA ASN A 485 5.68 -32.59 1.04
C ASN A 485 6.37 -31.61 2.00
N ASN A 486 5.97 -30.33 2.02
CA ASN A 486 6.66 -29.32 2.80
C ASN A 486 6.15 -29.31 4.27
N PRO A 487 7.03 -29.50 5.27
CA PRO A 487 6.65 -29.51 6.69
C PRO A 487 6.09 -28.16 7.17
N ALA A 488 6.26 -27.07 6.41
CA ALA A 488 5.67 -25.77 6.70
C ALA A 488 4.13 -25.81 6.79
N LEU A 489 3.46 -26.81 6.21
CA LEU A 489 2.01 -26.98 6.33
C LEU A 489 1.56 -27.01 7.79
N PHE A 490 2.29 -27.71 8.67
CA PHE A 490 1.97 -27.77 10.10
C PHE A 490 2.07 -26.40 10.79
N LEU A 491 3.02 -25.56 10.36
CA LEU A 491 3.14 -24.19 10.87
C LEU A 491 1.89 -23.38 10.49
N TYR A 492 1.44 -23.47 9.23
CA TYR A 492 0.26 -22.75 8.77
C TYR A 492 -1.02 -23.23 9.48
N GLN A 493 -1.16 -24.54 9.68
CA GLN A 493 -2.29 -25.10 10.43
C GLN A 493 -2.34 -24.59 11.89
N GLN A 494 -1.19 -24.40 12.55
CA GLN A 494 -1.14 -23.81 13.89
C GLN A 494 -1.67 -22.36 13.95
N PHE A 495 -1.62 -21.64 12.83
CA PHE A 495 -2.20 -20.29 12.71
C PHE A 495 -3.68 -20.30 12.29
N GLY A 496 -4.27 -21.47 12.05
CA GLY A 496 -5.66 -21.63 11.65
C GLY A 496 -5.89 -21.64 10.13
N PHE A 497 -4.84 -21.74 9.31
CA PHE A 497 -5.01 -21.93 7.87
C PHE A 497 -5.67 -23.29 7.60
N LYS A 498 -6.75 -23.27 6.82
CA LYS A 498 -7.45 -24.46 6.35
C LYS A 498 -7.07 -24.76 4.91
N VAL A 499 -6.92 -26.03 4.59
CA VAL A 499 -6.72 -26.48 3.21
C VAL A 499 -8.08 -26.44 2.51
N GLU A 500 -8.22 -25.64 1.47
CA GLU A 500 -9.45 -25.57 0.68
C GLU A 500 -9.41 -26.53 -0.50
N ASN A 501 -8.32 -26.49 -1.27
CA ASN A 501 -8.19 -27.23 -2.52
C ASN A 501 -6.77 -27.81 -2.67
N VAL A 502 -6.67 -28.92 -3.40
CA VAL A 502 -5.39 -29.46 -3.88
C VAL A 502 -5.21 -29.03 -5.33
N VAL A 503 -4.12 -28.33 -5.62
CA VAL A 503 -3.77 -27.88 -6.96
C VAL A 503 -2.71 -28.80 -7.53
N LEU A 504 -3.10 -29.57 -8.55
CA LEU A 504 -2.19 -30.44 -9.29
C LEU A 504 -1.27 -29.58 -10.16
N ASP A 505 -0.04 -30.06 -10.32
CA ASP A 505 1.01 -29.47 -11.17
C ASP A 505 1.25 -27.96 -11.00
N PHE A 506 1.02 -27.44 -9.79
CA PHE A 506 1.20 -26.03 -9.48
C PHE A 506 2.64 -25.57 -9.74
N TYR A 507 3.62 -26.40 -9.37
CA TYR A 507 5.05 -26.08 -9.49
C TYR A 507 5.70 -26.50 -10.82
N ASP A 508 4.97 -27.14 -11.75
CA ASP A 508 5.52 -27.59 -13.04
C ASP A 508 6.10 -26.47 -13.88
N LYS A 509 5.55 -25.25 -13.75
CA LYS A 509 6.03 -24.06 -14.46
C LYS A 509 7.33 -23.50 -13.90
N TYR A 510 7.70 -23.90 -12.68
CA TYR A 510 8.81 -23.30 -11.92
C TYR A 510 9.97 -24.28 -11.73
N PHE A 511 9.67 -25.56 -11.50
CA PHE A 511 10.69 -26.59 -11.38
C PHE A 511 11.22 -27.02 -12.75
N ARG A 512 12.50 -27.40 -12.78
CA ARG A 512 13.07 -28.13 -13.91
C ARG A 512 12.45 -29.53 -13.95
N SER A 513 12.42 -30.14 -15.13
CA SER A 513 11.90 -31.50 -15.36
C SER A 513 12.49 -32.58 -14.45
N ASP A 514 13.63 -32.29 -13.84
CA ASP A 514 14.49 -33.28 -13.16
C ASP A 514 14.27 -33.31 -11.64
N VAL A 515 13.34 -32.52 -11.11
CA VAL A 515 13.11 -32.38 -9.66
C VAL A 515 12.22 -33.53 -9.15
N VAL A 516 12.71 -34.24 -8.13
CA VAL A 516 12.03 -35.39 -7.47
C VAL A 516 10.92 -34.93 -6.51
N GLU A 517 10.88 -33.65 -6.15
CA GLU A 517 9.86 -33.10 -5.25
C GLU A 517 8.45 -33.09 -5.86
N SER A 518 7.43 -33.20 -5.00
CA SER A 518 6.04 -33.12 -5.42
C SER A 518 5.75 -31.76 -6.06
N LYS A 519 5.26 -31.80 -7.30
CA LYS A 519 4.88 -30.60 -8.05
C LYS A 519 3.50 -30.05 -7.69
N HIS A 520 2.74 -30.81 -6.90
CA HIS A 520 1.42 -30.43 -6.42
C HIS A 520 1.50 -29.52 -5.17
N ALA A 521 0.49 -28.68 -4.98
CA ALA A 521 0.39 -27.77 -3.85
C ALA A 521 -0.98 -27.83 -3.16
N PHE A 522 -1.00 -27.63 -1.84
CA PHE A 522 -2.20 -27.30 -1.10
C PHE A 522 -2.47 -25.81 -1.18
N PHE A 523 -3.68 -25.44 -1.58
CA PHE A 523 -4.19 -24.08 -1.45
C PHE A 523 -4.81 -23.92 -0.05
N CYS A 524 -4.23 -23.03 0.74
CA CYS A 524 -4.64 -22.79 2.12
C CYS A 524 -5.22 -21.39 2.27
N ARG A 525 -6.32 -21.25 3.01
CA ARG A 525 -6.94 -19.96 3.37
C ARG A 525 -7.08 -19.81 4.89
N LEU A 526 -6.82 -18.60 5.37
CA LEU A 526 -7.17 -18.11 6.69
C LEU A 526 -8.29 -17.07 6.52
N GLU A 527 -9.50 -17.44 6.93
CA GLU A 527 -10.68 -16.55 6.95
C GLU A 527 -10.61 -15.60 8.16
N ARG A 528 -10.90 -14.31 7.96
CA ARG A 528 -10.66 -13.25 8.97
C ARG A 528 -11.78 -12.26 9.15
#